data_AF-A0A838HK14-F1
#
_entry.id   AF-A0A838HK14-F1
#
_cell.length_a   1.000
_cell.length_b   1.000
_cell.length_c   1.000
_cell.angle_alpha   90.00
_cell.angle_beta   90.00
_cell.angle_gamma   90.00
#
_symmetry.space_group_name_H-M   'P 1'
#
loop_
_entity.id
_entity.type
_entity.pdbx_description
1 polymer ?
#
loop_
_entity_poly.entity_id
_entity_poly.type
_entity_poly.pdbx_seq_one_letter_code
_entity_poly.pdbx_strand_id
1 'polypeptide(L)' 'DASNVWIGTRSGVARWDRTRGLWTRYGLTEGLPDLPVLDVLLQDGSTVWFSTPGGATRFDYGRREPGR' A
#
# COMPACT_ATOMS: atom_id res chain seq x y z
N ASP A 1 -8.12 6.70 -1.55
CA ASP A 1 -9.26 7.00 -2.45
C ASP A 1 -10.54 7.08 -1.60
N ALA A 2 -11.71 6.86 -2.20
CA ALA A 2 -13.00 6.88 -1.49
C ALA A 2 -13.13 5.76 -0.42
N SER A 3 -12.45 4.62 -0.59
CA SER A 3 -12.59 3.43 0.27
C SER A 3 -11.35 3.13 1.12
N ASN A 4 -10.19 3.67 0.77
CA ASN A 4 -8.91 3.38 1.41
C ASN A 4 -8.15 4.66 1.80
N VAL A 5 -7.52 4.62 2.97
CA VAL A 5 -6.47 5.57 3.36
C VAL A 5 -5.15 4.82 3.42
N TRP A 6 -4.13 5.36 2.77
CA TRP A 6 -2.78 4.82 2.75
C TRP A 6 -1.84 5.76 3.50
N ILE A 7 -1.01 5.21 4.38
CA ILE A 7 -0.11 5.96 5.23
C ILE A 7 1.28 5.33 5.14
N GLY A 8 2.24 6.10 4.65
CA GLY A 8 3.66 5.75 4.74
C GLY A 8 4.19 5.99 6.15
N THR A 9 4.93 5.03 6.69
CA THR A 9 5.53 5.11 8.03
C THR A 9 7.00 4.69 7.99
N ARG A 10 7.70 4.91 9.11
CA ARG A 10 9.08 4.43 9.28
C ARG A 10 9.19 2.91 9.27
N SER A 11 8.10 2.20 9.53
CA SER A 11 8.06 0.73 9.67
C SER A 11 7.17 0.07 8.60
N GLY A 12 6.93 0.75 7.48
CA GLY A 12 6.16 0.23 6.35
C GLY A 12 4.92 1.06 6.08
N VAL A 13 3.92 0.45 5.46
CA VAL A 13 2.66 1.08 5.08
C VAL A 13 1.55 0.62 6.01
N ALA A 14 0.69 1.55 6.43
CA ALA A 14 -0.60 1.25 7.03
C ALA A 14 -1.73 1.61 6.07
N ARG A 15 -2.65 0.67 5.85
CA ARG A 15 -3.89 0.89 5.10
C ARG A 15 -5.08 0.82 6.04
N TRP A 16 -5.95 1.83 5.97
CA TRP A 16 -7.28 1.78 6.56
C TRP A 16 -8.31 1.53 5.46
N ASP A 17 -8.97 0.39 5.53
CA ASP A 17 -10.15 0.09 4.72
C ASP A 17 -11.38 0.71 5.39
N ARG A 18 -11.88 1.81 4.83
CA ARG A 18 -13.04 2.56 5.36
C ARG A 18 -14.32 1.75 5.29
N THR A 19 -14.41 0.79 4.36
CA THR A 19 -15.63 -0.01 4.16
C THR A 19 -15.74 -1.11 5.21
N ARG A 20 -14.60 -1.70 5.61
CA ARG A 20 -14.54 -2.77 6.61
C ARG A 20 -14.21 -2.28 8.00
N GLY A 21 -13.70 -1.06 8.12
CA GLY A 21 -13.17 -0.56 9.39
C GLY A 21 -11.96 -1.36 9.87
N LEU A 22 -11.06 -1.76 8.95
CA LEU A 22 -9.91 -2.59 9.26
C LEU A 22 -8.59 -1.93 8.88
N TRP A 23 -7.60 -2.10 9.77
CA TRP A 23 -6.21 -1.75 9.49
C TRP A 23 -5.48 -2.96 8.90
N THR A 24 -4.64 -2.71 7.92
CA THR A 24 -3.68 -3.70 7.37
C THR A 24 -2.30 -3.05 7.30
N ARG A 25 -1.26 -3.81 7.61
CA ARG A 25 0.13 -3.37 7.53
C ARG A 25 0.85 -4.11 6.41
N TYR A 26 1.70 -3.39 5.70
CA TYR A 26 2.58 -3.93 4.68
C TYR A 26 4.01 -3.49 4.97
N GLY A 27 4.91 -4.45 5.08
CA GLY A 27 6.32 -4.30 5.35
C GLY A 27 7.16 -5.07 4.33
N LEU A 28 8.39 -5.39 4.73
CA LEU A 28 9.33 -6.13 3.88
C LEU A 28 8.77 -7.50 3.46
N THR A 29 8.11 -8.21 4.39
CA THR A 29 7.50 -9.52 4.15
C THR A 29 6.31 -9.48 3.20
N GLU A 30 5.68 -8.31 3.06
CA GLU A 30 4.54 -8.11 2.16
C GLU A 30 4.95 -7.48 0.81
N GLY A 31 6.25 -7.32 0.55
CA GLY A 31 6.78 -6.89 -0.75
C GLY A 31 7.28 -5.45 -0.81
N LEU A 32 7.41 -4.73 0.32
CA LEU A 32 8.20 -3.50 0.32
C LEU A 32 9.69 -3.85 0.13
N PRO A 33 10.41 -3.16 -0.78
CA PRO A 33 11.82 -3.46 -1.02
C PRO A 33 12.74 -2.92 0.08
N ASP A 34 12.31 -1.89 0.81
CA ASP A 34 13.07 -1.29 1.90
C ASP A 34 12.16 -0.47 2.82
N LEU A 35 12.72 0.08 3.89
CA LEU A 35 12.11 1.02 4.82
C LEU A 35 13.06 2.21 5.05
N PRO A 36 12.57 3.41 5.41
CA PRO A 36 11.16 3.79 5.62
C PRO A 36 10.42 4.03 4.30
N VAL A 37 9.09 4.14 4.38
CA VAL A 37 8.30 4.67 3.25
C VAL A 37 8.50 6.19 3.22
N LEU A 38 8.98 6.69 2.08
CA LEU A 38 9.32 8.09 1.87
C LEU A 38 8.16 8.86 1.25
N ASP A 39 7.45 8.26 0.30
CA ASP A 39 6.31 8.87 -0.37
C ASP A 39 5.25 7.83 -0.74
N VAL A 40 4.02 8.32 -0.90
CA VAL A 40 2.84 7.53 -1.27
C VAL A 40 2.13 8.23 -2.43
N LEU A 41 2.13 7.59 -3.59
CA LEU A 41 1.41 8.09 -4.76
C LEU A 41 0.24 7.17 -5.08
N LEU A 42 -0.97 7.70 -4.89
CA LEU A 42 -2.18 7.06 -5.38
C LEU A 42 -2.32 7.37 -6.89
N GLN A 43 -2.21 6.34 -7.74
CA GLN A 43 -2.35 6.52 -9.18
C GLN A 43 -3.83 6.54 -9.59
N ASP A 44 -4.60 5.59 -9.10
CA ASP A 44 -6.03 5.43 -9.37
C ASP A 44 -6.73 4.71 -8.20
N GLY A 45 -8.02 4.40 -8.33
CA GLY A 45 -8.80 3.70 -7.29
C GLY A 45 -8.43 2.22 -7.08
N SER A 46 -7.36 1.73 -7.71
CA SER A 46 -6.95 0.34 -7.66
C SER A 46 -5.44 0.12 -7.50
N THR A 47 -4.63 1.16 -7.73
CA THR A 47 -3.17 1.08 -7.72
C THR A 47 -2.55 2.20 -6.88
N VAL A 48 -1.60 1.82 -6.03
CA VAL A 48 -0.80 2.74 -5.21
C VAL A 48 0.69 2.41 -5.35
N TRP A 49 1.51 3.45 -5.36
CA TRP A 49 2.96 3.37 -5.39
C TRP A 49 3.53 3.84 -4.05
N PHE A 50 4.58 3.15 -3.61
CA PHE A 50 5.36 3.51 -2.43
C PHE A 50 6.82 3.66 -2.82
N SER A 51 7.45 4.75 -2.42
CA SER A 51 8.90 4.92 -2.54
C SER A 51 9.59 4.66 -1.21
N THR A 52 10.78 4.07 -1.30
CA THR A 52 11.67 3.74 -0.19
C THR A 52 13.11 4.03 -0.64
N PRO A 53 14.11 4.02 0.26
CA PRO A 53 15.50 4.19 -0.15
C PRO A 53 15.98 3.13 -1.15
N GLY A 54 15.44 1.90 -1.06
CA GLY A 54 15.72 0.79 -1.98
C GLY A 54 14.96 0.82 -3.31
N GLY A 55 14.15 1.85 -3.59
CA GLY A 55 13.43 2.02 -4.85
C GLY A 55 11.92 2.22 -4.67
N ALA A 56 11.15 1.98 -5.73
CA ALA A 56 9.70 2.13 -5.72
C ALA A 56 9.01 0.78 -5.94
N THR A 57 7.89 0.56 -5.27
CA THR A 57 7.08 -0.64 -5.43
C THR A 57 5.61 -0.30 -5.66
N ARG A 58 4.93 -1.12 -6.46
CA ARG A 58 3.53 -0.95 -6.85
C ARG A 58 2.66 -1.99 -6.16
N PHE A 59 1.55 -1.54 -5.58
CA PHE A 59 0.53 -2.40 -4.98
C PHE A 59 -0.79 -2.23 -5.71
N ASP A 60 -1.30 -3.33 -6.25
CA ASP A 60 -2.63 -3.39 -6.86
C ASP A 60 -3.61 -3.94 -5.82
N TYR A 61 -4.52 -3.08 -5.33
CA TYR A 61 -5.47 -3.39 -4.25
C TYR A 61 -6.93 -3.41 -4.73
N GLY A 62 -7.19 -3.00 -5.98
CA GLY A 62 -8.52 -3.03 -6.60
C GLY A 62 -8.82 -4.32 -7.38
N ARG A 63 -7.86 -5.22 -7.58
CA ARG A 63 -8.11 -6.52 -8.23
C ARG A 63 -8.43 -7.61 -7.22
N ARG A 64 -9.67 -8.09 -7.22
CA ARG A 64 -9.90 -9.53 -7.07
C ARG A 64 -9.49 -10.16 -8.39
N GLU A 65 -8.39 -10.90 -8.42
CA GLU A 65 -8.17 -11.87 -9.51
C GLU A 65 -9.33 -12.88 -9.45
N PRO A 66 -10.18 -13.01 -10.49
CA PRO A 66 -11.04 -14.16 -10.63
C PRO A 66 -10.15 -15.32 -11.11
N GLY A 67 -9.89 -16.28 -10.22
CA GLY A 67 -9.27 -17.55 -10.59
C GLY A 67 -7.82 -17.71 -10.13
N ARG A 68 -7.65 -18.16 -8.89
CA ARG A 68 -6.67 -19.19 -8.57
C ARG A 68 -7.43 -20.37 -7.98
#